data_AF-A0A660YWA9-F1
#
_entry.id   AF-A0A660YWA9-F1
#
_cell.length_a   1.000
_cell.length_b   1.000
_cell.length_c   1.000
_cell.angle_alpha   90.00
_cell.angle_beta   90.00
_cell.angle_gamma   90.00
#
_symmetry.space_group_name_H-M   'P 1'
#
loop_
_entity.id
_entity.type
_entity.pdbx_description
1 polymer ?
#
loop_
_entity_poly.entity_id
_entity_poly.type
_entity_poly.pdbx_seq_one_letter_code
_entity_poly.pdbx_strand_id
1 'polypeptide(L)'
;IKEIKRQIHIPLIADIHFNYRMALLALGNGVDKIRINPGNIGSPQRIKAVLEKAKERNVPLRIGVNAGSLEKTLLDKYGKVCAEALVESALRHVEICQDFGFDDIVISIKAAQVPMMIDSYRMIAEKVDFPLHLGVTEAGTTRTGSIKSAIGIGTLLAEGIGDTIRVSLTDNPIEEIKVGFEILKALNLRKHGINIVACPTCGRLEVDLISIVNRVEKELARFQNKSLTVAIMGCVVNGPGEAREADIGVACGKHSAVMFKKGQIVGKIKESQIVDFLIREIENWPDYDSETN
;
A
#
# COMPACT_ATOMS: atom_id res chain seq x y z
N ILE A 1 13.08 -12.79 -17.31
CA ILE A 1 13.29 -11.35 -17.06
C ILE A 1 13.30 -10.57 -18.37
N LYS A 2 14.28 -10.77 -19.26
CA LYS A 2 14.36 -10.04 -20.54
C LYS A 2 13.05 -10.05 -21.33
N GLU A 3 12.43 -11.22 -21.49
CA GLU A 3 11.17 -11.33 -22.23
C GLU A 3 9.99 -10.67 -21.50
N ILE A 4 9.91 -10.80 -20.17
CA ILE A 4 8.90 -10.10 -19.35
C ILE A 4 9.04 -8.59 -19.52
N LYS A 5 10.26 -8.05 -19.41
CA LYS A 5 10.56 -6.62 -19.56
C LYS A 5 10.21 -6.04 -20.93
N ARG A 6 10.12 -6.87 -21.98
CA ARG A 6 9.67 -6.42 -23.31
C ARG A 6 8.17 -6.21 -23.38
N GLN A 7 7.41 -6.82 -22.47
CA GLN A 7 5.95 -6.83 -22.47
C GLN A 7 5.35 -5.93 -21.37
N ILE A 8 6.18 -5.33 -20.52
CA ILE A 8 5.73 -4.49 -19.39
C ILE A 8 6.46 -3.14 -19.39
N HIS A 9 5.83 -2.13 -18.79
CA HIS A 9 6.41 -0.81 -18.56
C HIS A 9 6.81 -0.58 -17.10
N ILE A 10 6.22 -1.33 -16.16
CA ILE A 10 6.49 -1.17 -14.72
C ILE A 10 7.89 -1.68 -14.34
N PRO A 11 8.53 -1.11 -13.30
CA PRO A 11 9.75 -1.66 -12.73
C PRO A 11 9.55 -3.09 -12.21
N LEU A 12 10.52 -3.96 -12.47
CA LEU A 12 10.53 -5.37 -12.09
C LEU A 12 11.57 -5.61 -11.00
N ILE A 13 11.14 -6.19 -9.89
CA ILE A 13 12.00 -6.59 -8.77
C ILE A 13 12.16 -8.11 -8.78
N ALA A 14 13.40 -8.62 -8.87
CA ALA A 14 13.66 -10.06 -8.73
C ALA A 14 13.88 -10.43 -7.26
N ASP A 15 13.12 -11.41 -6.75
CA ASP A 15 13.26 -11.92 -5.39
C ASP A 15 14.20 -13.14 -5.35
N ILE A 16 15.36 -12.98 -4.72
CA ILE A 16 16.44 -13.97 -4.72
C ILE A 16 16.84 -14.27 -3.28
N HIS A 17 16.84 -15.56 -2.93
CA HIS A 17 17.07 -16.00 -1.55
C HIS A 17 18.54 -16.37 -1.26
N PHE A 18 19.14 -17.25 -2.06
CA PHE A 18 20.48 -17.82 -1.78
C PHE A 18 21.44 -17.80 -2.97
N ASN A 19 20.92 -17.92 -4.20
CA ASN A 19 21.75 -18.21 -5.35
C ASN A 19 22.28 -16.93 -6.02
N TYR A 20 23.54 -16.58 -5.73
CA TYR A 20 24.23 -15.42 -6.32
C TYR A 20 24.24 -15.46 -7.86
N ARG A 21 24.28 -16.64 -8.49
CA ARG A 21 24.25 -16.76 -9.96
C ARG A 21 22.91 -16.28 -10.51
N MET A 22 21.81 -16.51 -9.79
CA MET A 22 20.49 -15.98 -10.19
C MET A 22 20.44 -14.45 -10.08
N ALA A 23 21.10 -13.87 -9.07
CA ALA A 23 21.26 -12.42 -8.96
C ALA A 23 22.04 -11.85 -10.15
N LEU A 24 23.20 -12.44 -10.48
CA LEU A 24 24.01 -12.01 -11.62
C LEU A 24 23.25 -12.13 -12.95
N LEU A 25 22.51 -13.23 -13.14
CA LEU A 25 21.67 -13.41 -14.33
C LEU A 25 20.53 -12.39 -14.39
N ALA A 26 19.87 -12.10 -13.27
CA ALA A 26 18.81 -11.10 -13.22
C ALA A 26 19.31 -9.70 -13.59
N LEU A 27 20.43 -9.28 -12.99
CA LEU A 27 21.13 -8.03 -13.29
C LEU A 27 21.57 -7.96 -14.77
N GLY A 28 22.11 -9.07 -15.30
CA GLY A 28 22.49 -9.15 -16.71
C GLY A 28 21.33 -9.08 -17.70
N ASN A 29 20.10 -9.36 -17.25
CA ASN A 29 18.90 -9.41 -18.09
C ASN A 29 17.94 -8.22 -17.92
N GLY A 30 18.36 -7.15 -17.23
CA GLY A 30 17.63 -5.88 -17.16
C GLY A 30 16.53 -5.84 -16.09
N VAL A 31 16.74 -6.50 -14.95
CA VAL A 31 15.92 -6.27 -13.75
C VAL A 31 16.17 -4.86 -13.21
N ASP A 32 15.15 -4.20 -12.65
CA ASP A 32 15.25 -2.82 -12.16
C ASP A 32 15.61 -2.76 -10.67
N LYS A 33 15.44 -3.86 -9.93
CA LYS A 33 15.84 -4.01 -8.53
C LYS A 33 15.99 -5.48 -8.15
N ILE A 34 16.85 -5.80 -7.19
CA ILE A 34 16.91 -7.15 -6.61
C ILE A 34 16.54 -7.10 -5.12
N ARG A 35 15.75 -8.07 -4.63
CA ARG A 35 15.64 -8.35 -3.20
C ARG A 35 16.60 -9.49 -2.91
N ILE A 36 17.57 -9.26 -2.03
CA ILE A 36 18.46 -10.30 -1.53
C ILE A 36 18.98 -9.92 -0.15
N ASN A 37 19.26 -10.94 0.67
CA ASN A 37 19.94 -10.75 1.96
C ASN A 37 21.42 -11.13 1.77
N PRO A 38 22.35 -10.16 1.83
CA PRO A 38 23.78 -10.41 1.58
C PRO A 38 24.36 -11.59 2.37
N GLY A 39 23.99 -11.74 3.64
CA GLY A 39 24.48 -12.83 4.49
C GLY A 39 24.06 -14.24 4.01
N ASN A 40 23.03 -14.36 3.18
CA ASN A 40 22.53 -15.64 2.67
C ASN A 40 23.24 -16.09 1.38
N ILE A 41 24.04 -15.21 0.76
CA ILE A 41 24.73 -15.46 -0.52
C ILE A 41 25.98 -16.35 -0.33
N GLY A 42 26.51 -16.39 0.89
CA GLY A 42 27.69 -17.17 1.27
C GLY A 42 28.95 -16.33 1.29
N SER A 43 29.97 -16.73 0.53
CA SER A 43 31.32 -16.15 0.68
C SER A 43 31.40 -14.66 0.29
N PRO A 44 32.32 -13.88 0.89
CA PRO A 44 32.51 -12.46 0.55
C PRO A 44 32.74 -12.19 -0.94
N GLN A 45 33.41 -13.11 -1.65
CA GLN A 45 33.64 -12.97 -3.10
C GLN A 45 32.33 -13.02 -3.90
N ARG A 46 31.34 -13.80 -3.45
CA ARG A 46 30.04 -13.90 -4.12
C ARG A 46 29.19 -12.65 -3.86
N ILE A 47 29.22 -12.15 -2.63
CA ILE A 47 28.56 -10.90 -2.25
C ILE A 47 29.13 -9.75 -3.09
N LYS A 48 30.47 -9.61 -3.09
CA LYS A 48 31.18 -8.61 -3.89
C LYS A 48 30.77 -8.66 -5.36
N ALA A 49 30.77 -9.84 -5.97
CA ALA A 49 30.38 -10.00 -7.37
C ALA A 49 28.95 -9.50 -7.67
N VAL A 50 28.00 -9.74 -6.76
CA VAL A 50 26.61 -9.26 -6.90
C VAL A 50 26.54 -7.75 -6.75
N LEU A 51 27.16 -7.18 -5.72
CA LEU A 51 27.12 -5.74 -5.43
C LEU A 51 27.85 -4.93 -6.51
N GLU A 52 29.01 -5.37 -6.98
CA GLU A 52 29.72 -4.73 -8.09
C GLU A 52 28.88 -4.75 -9.36
N LYS A 53 28.21 -5.88 -9.65
CA LYS A 53 27.34 -5.97 -10.84
C LYS A 53 26.10 -5.09 -10.72
N ALA A 54 25.52 -4.97 -9.53
CA ALA A 54 24.39 -4.09 -9.26
C ALA A 54 24.81 -2.62 -9.45
N LYS A 55 25.98 -2.24 -8.93
CA LYS A 55 26.57 -0.90 -9.09
C LYS A 55 26.89 -0.57 -10.55
N GLU A 56 27.50 -1.48 -11.29
CA GLU A 56 27.76 -1.35 -12.73
C GLU A 56 26.47 -1.04 -13.52
N ARG A 57 25.34 -1.61 -13.08
CA ARG A 57 24.05 -1.50 -13.76
C ARG A 57 23.13 -0.42 -13.18
N ASN A 58 23.56 0.30 -12.14
CA ASN A 58 22.72 1.23 -11.37
C ASN A 58 21.38 0.59 -10.93
N VAL A 59 21.46 -0.62 -10.39
CA VAL A 59 20.29 -1.37 -9.92
C VAL A 59 20.29 -1.41 -8.39
N PRO A 60 19.26 -0.85 -7.71
CA PRO A 60 19.15 -0.88 -6.26
C PRO A 60 18.97 -2.29 -5.71
N LEU A 61 19.22 -2.43 -4.41
CA LEU A 61 19.02 -3.65 -3.65
C LEU A 61 17.99 -3.44 -2.54
N ARG A 62 17.12 -4.42 -2.30
CA ARG A 62 16.31 -4.50 -1.08
C ARG A 62 16.83 -5.58 -0.15
N ILE A 63 17.27 -5.19 1.04
CA ILE A 63 17.51 -6.10 2.16
C ILE A 63 16.15 -6.45 2.77
N GLY A 64 15.82 -7.73 2.88
CA GLY A 64 14.52 -8.18 3.37
C GLY A 64 14.63 -9.23 4.45
N VAL A 65 14.64 -8.77 5.70
CA VAL A 65 14.64 -9.61 6.91
C VAL A 65 13.20 -10.03 7.21
N ASN A 66 13.00 -11.31 7.48
CA ASN A 66 11.70 -11.86 7.89
C ASN A 66 11.85 -12.61 9.20
N ALA A 67 10.84 -12.51 10.07
CA ALA A 67 10.76 -13.23 11.33
C ALA A 67 10.96 -14.75 11.19
N GLY A 68 10.40 -15.35 10.13
CA GLY A 68 10.49 -16.80 9.88
C GLY A 68 11.85 -17.29 9.37
N SER A 69 12.78 -16.39 9.03
CA SER A 69 14.09 -16.74 8.47
C SER A 69 15.25 -16.03 9.17
N LEU A 70 15.08 -15.70 10.45
CA LEU A 70 16.12 -15.08 11.27
C LEU A 70 17.33 -16.01 11.42
N GLU A 71 18.53 -15.46 11.37
CA GLU A 71 19.77 -16.23 11.50
C GLU A 71 19.88 -16.90 12.87
N LYS A 72 20.35 -18.16 12.87
CA LYS A 72 20.47 -18.95 14.10
C LYS A 72 21.31 -18.27 15.18
N THR A 73 22.38 -17.56 14.81
CA THR A 73 23.24 -16.85 15.76
C THR A 73 22.50 -15.74 16.51
N LEU A 74 21.56 -15.06 15.85
CA LEU A 74 20.71 -14.05 16.48
C LEU A 74 19.61 -14.71 17.31
N LEU A 75 19.03 -15.80 16.83
CA LEU A 75 18.07 -16.57 17.61
C LEU A 75 18.69 -17.11 18.90
N ASP A 76 19.92 -17.62 18.86
CA ASP A 76 20.66 -18.10 20.02
C ASP A 76 21.02 -16.95 20.98
N LYS A 77 21.39 -15.78 20.45
CA LYS A 77 21.72 -14.57 21.25
C LYS A 77 20.50 -14.03 22.01
N TYR A 78 19.34 -13.96 21.35
CA TYR A 78 18.13 -13.35 21.91
C TYR A 78 17.17 -14.38 22.54
N GLY A 79 17.40 -15.67 22.34
CA GLY A 79 16.57 -16.78 22.81
C GLY A 79 15.19 -16.92 22.13
N LYS A 80 14.76 -15.90 21.38
CA LYS A 80 13.49 -15.88 20.64
C LYS A 80 13.58 -14.90 19.48
N VAL A 81 12.63 -15.01 18.55
CA VAL A 81 12.42 -13.97 17.54
C VAL A 81 11.77 -12.76 18.22
N CYS A 82 12.43 -11.61 18.16
CA CYS A 82 11.95 -10.34 18.69
C CYS A 82 12.37 -9.17 17.78
N ALA A 83 11.82 -7.98 18.03
CA ALA A 83 12.04 -6.82 17.19
C ALA A 83 13.53 -6.44 17.11
N GLU A 84 14.24 -6.50 18.24
CA GLU A 84 15.67 -6.20 18.35
C GLU A 84 16.52 -7.14 17.51
N ALA A 85 16.20 -8.45 17.54
CA ALA A 85 16.91 -9.45 16.75
C ALA A 85 16.73 -9.21 15.23
N LEU A 86 15.53 -8.82 14.82
CA LEU A 86 15.24 -8.52 13.41
C LEU A 86 15.94 -7.24 12.93
N VAL A 87 15.96 -6.21 13.76
CA VAL A 87 16.66 -4.95 13.48
C VAL A 87 18.17 -5.19 13.42
N GLU A 88 18.74 -5.99 14.33
CA GLU A 88 20.16 -6.34 14.28
C GLU A 88 20.50 -7.12 13.01
N SER A 89 19.67 -8.08 12.59
CA SER A 89 19.83 -8.78 11.30
C SER A 89 19.87 -7.81 10.12
N ALA A 90 18.94 -6.84 10.08
CA ALA A 90 18.88 -5.85 9.01
C ALA A 90 20.15 -4.98 8.98
N LEU A 91 20.59 -4.49 10.14
CA LEU A 91 21.79 -3.66 10.27
C LEU A 91 23.06 -4.41 9.88
N ARG A 92 23.20 -5.68 10.24
CA ARG A 92 24.35 -6.51 9.79
C ARG A 92 24.42 -6.61 8.27
N HIS A 93 23.28 -6.76 7.61
CA HIS A 93 23.24 -6.81 6.15
C HIS A 93 23.52 -5.44 5.51
N VAL A 94 23.09 -4.35 6.13
CA VAL A 94 23.43 -2.98 5.70
C VAL A 94 24.94 -2.78 5.80
N GLU A 95 25.55 -3.12 6.93
CA GLU A 95 27.00 -3.02 7.17
C GLU A 95 27.79 -3.80 6.11
N ILE A 96 27.38 -5.03 5.78
CA ILE A 96 28.01 -5.80 4.69
C ILE A 96 27.97 -5.04 3.36
N CYS A 97 26.85 -4.40 3.00
CA CYS A 97 26.78 -3.63 1.76
C CYS A 97 27.70 -2.39 1.80
N GLN A 98 27.74 -1.71 2.95
CA GLN A 98 28.57 -0.52 3.16
C GLN A 98 30.07 -0.84 3.13
N ASP A 99 30.49 -2.01 3.65
CA ASP A 99 31.87 -2.49 3.55
C ASP A 99 32.34 -2.64 2.09
N PHE A 100 31.41 -2.87 1.16
CA PHE A 100 31.66 -2.90 -0.29
C PHE A 100 31.35 -1.58 -1.00
N GLY A 101 31.04 -0.51 -0.26
CA GLY A 101 30.73 0.82 -0.80
C GLY A 101 29.47 0.84 -1.67
N PHE A 102 28.43 0.13 -1.24
CA PHE A 102 27.13 0.07 -1.89
C PHE A 102 26.04 0.61 -0.96
N ASP A 103 25.48 1.77 -1.29
CA ASP A 103 24.47 2.47 -0.46
C ASP A 103 23.09 2.58 -1.12
N ASP A 104 22.91 2.07 -2.35
CA ASP A 104 21.62 2.10 -3.05
C ASP A 104 20.68 0.99 -2.55
N ILE A 105 20.24 1.15 -1.30
CA ILE A 105 19.59 0.12 -0.49
C ILE A 105 18.19 0.58 -0.07
N VAL A 106 17.27 -0.38 -0.03
CA VAL A 106 15.99 -0.28 0.67
C VAL A 106 15.90 -1.39 1.70
N ILE A 107 15.30 -1.14 2.85
CA ILE A 107 15.21 -2.11 3.95
C ILE A 107 13.77 -2.56 4.14
N SER A 108 13.57 -3.83 4.44
CA SER A 108 12.30 -4.34 4.93
C SER A 108 12.53 -5.32 6.07
N ILE A 109 11.72 -5.19 7.12
CA ILE A 109 11.69 -6.08 8.27
C ILE A 109 10.25 -6.56 8.44
N LYS A 110 9.94 -7.81 8.06
CA LYS A 110 8.56 -8.30 8.09
C LYS A 110 8.34 -9.33 9.19
N ALA A 111 7.23 -9.16 9.91
CA ALA A 111 6.74 -10.11 10.89
C ALA A 111 5.24 -10.34 10.67
N ALA A 112 4.76 -11.53 11.02
CA ALA A 112 3.33 -11.86 10.96
C ALA A 112 2.54 -11.24 12.14
N GLN A 113 3.22 -11.01 13.25
CA GLN A 113 2.66 -10.31 14.41
C GLN A 113 2.81 -8.81 14.21
N VAL A 114 1.67 -8.12 14.14
CA VAL A 114 1.60 -6.67 13.87
C VAL A 114 2.37 -5.83 14.90
N PRO A 115 2.27 -6.06 16.23
CA PRO A 115 3.05 -5.27 17.20
C PRO A 115 4.57 -5.38 16.97
N MET A 116 5.06 -6.61 16.74
CA MET A 116 6.48 -6.85 16.47
C MET A 116 6.95 -6.15 15.19
N MET A 117 6.14 -6.17 14.13
CA MET A 117 6.45 -5.43 12.90
C MET A 117 6.57 -3.93 13.20
N ILE A 118 5.59 -3.34 13.89
CA ILE A 118 5.58 -1.91 14.22
C ILE A 118 6.84 -1.54 15.03
N ASP A 119 7.13 -2.31 16.08
CA ASP A 119 8.29 -2.07 16.94
C ASP A 119 9.61 -2.17 16.15
N SER A 120 9.75 -3.16 15.26
CA SER A 120 10.92 -3.28 14.39
C SER A 120 11.10 -2.07 13.46
N TYR A 121 10.02 -1.57 12.85
CA TYR A 121 10.12 -0.43 11.93
C TYR A 121 10.42 0.89 12.65
N ARG A 122 9.85 1.12 13.83
CA ARG A 122 10.20 2.28 14.66
C ARG A 122 11.69 2.24 15.04
N MET A 123 12.17 1.10 15.52
CA MET A 123 13.57 0.93 15.92
C MET A 123 14.55 1.13 14.76
N ILE A 124 14.25 0.63 13.55
CA ILE A 124 15.17 0.80 12.41
C ILE A 124 15.13 2.23 11.85
N ALA A 125 13.96 2.88 11.84
CA ALA A 125 13.82 4.26 11.36
C ALA A 125 14.64 5.27 12.20
N GLU A 126 14.87 4.98 13.47
CA GLU A 126 15.75 5.80 14.33
C GLU A 126 17.25 5.59 14.08
N LYS A 127 17.63 4.53 13.36
CA LYS A 127 19.03 4.09 13.22
C LYS A 127 19.62 4.32 11.84
N VAL A 128 18.79 4.41 10.81
CA VAL A 128 19.21 4.56 9.41
C VAL A 128 18.27 5.46 8.62
N ASP A 129 18.81 6.07 7.57
CA ASP A 129 18.08 6.98 6.66
C ASP A 129 17.75 6.30 5.30
N PHE A 130 17.79 4.96 5.25
CA PHE A 130 17.44 4.22 4.04
C PHE A 130 15.92 4.08 3.90
N PRO A 131 15.37 4.11 2.67
CA PRO A 131 13.95 3.89 2.45
C PRO A 131 13.48 2.53 3.01
N LEU A 132 12.27 2.54 3.60
CA LEU A 132 11.66 1.42 4.28
C LEU A 132 10.49 0.87 3.45
N HIS A 133 10.58 -0.42 3.09
CA HIS A 133 9.51 -1.16 2.43
C HIS A 133 8.64 -1.92 3.43
N LEU A 134 7.50 -1.35 3.77
CA LEU A 134 6.58 -1.91 4.75
C LEU A 134 5.79 -3.10 4.20
N GLY A 135 5.42 -4.00 5.10
CA GLY A 135 4.41 -5.00 4.82
C GLY A 135 4.31 -6.05 5.92
N VAL A 136 3.09 -6.42 6.28
CA VAL A 136 2.81 -7.57 7.13
C VAL A 136 2.99 -8.83 6.26
N THR A 137 3.79 -9.78 6.72
CA THR A 137 3.90 -11.10 6.05
C THR A 137 2.82 -12.04 6.57
N GLU A 138 2.40 -13.00 5.75
CA GLU A 138 1.43 -14.03 6.15
C GLU A 138 0.14 -13.45 6.78
N ALA A 139 -0.40 -12.38 6.18
CA ALA A 139 -1.54 -11.66 6.75
C ALA A 139 -2.83 -12.51 6.75
N GLY A 140 -2.94 -13.47 5.83
CA GLY A 140 -4.05 -14.41 5.70
C GLY A 140 -4.98 -14.08 4.53
N THR A 141 -6.21 -14.58 4.58
CA THR A 141 -7.25 -14.32 3.56
C THR A 141 -7.60 -12.84 3.48
N THR A 142 -8.22 -12.39 2.38
CA THR A 142 -8.55 -10.98 2.15
C THR A 142 -9.19 -10.27 3.34
N ARG A 143 -10.21 -10.86 3.99
CA ARG A 143 -10.85 -10.22 5.15
C ARG A 143 -9.88 -9.97 6.32
N THR A 144 -9.21 -11.02 6.78
CA THR A 144 -8.33 -10.95 7.96
C THR A 144 -7.02 -10.24 7.63
N GLY A 145 -6.47 -10.51 6.46
CA GLY A 145 -5.23 -9.93 5.97
C GLY A 145 -5.32 -8.45 5.70
N SER A 146 -6.46 -7.96 5.20
CA SER A 146 -6.71 -6.51 5.05
C SER A 146 -6.71 -5.79 6.39
N ILE A 147 -7.37 -6.35 7.42
CA ILE A 147 -7.40 -5.75 8.76
C ILE A 147 -6.00 -5.71 9.36
N LYS A 148 -5.27 -6.84 9.34
CA LYS A 148 -3.89 -6.88 9.86
C LYS A 148 -2.97 -5.92 9.12
N SER A 149 -3.06 -5.87 7.80
CA SER A 149 -2.23 -4.99 6.97
C SER A 149 -2.57 -3.52 7.23
N ALA A 150 -3.85 -3.16 7.34
CA ALA A 150 -4.27 -1.80 7.64
C ALA A 150 -3.78 -1.34 9.02
N ILE A 151 -3.84 -2.20 10.05
CA ILE A 151 -3.30 -1.87 11.37
C ILE A 151 -1.77 -1.73 11.30
N GLY A 152 -1.06 -2.71 10.74
CA GLY A 152 0.41 -2.73 10.76
C GLY A 152 1.04 -1.66 9.88
N ILE A 153 0.63 -1.58 8.61
CA ILE A 153 1.14 -0.59 7.66
C ILE A 153 0.59 0.80 8.01
N GLY A 154 -0.71 0.90 8.30
CA GLY A 154 -1.35 2.20 8.54
C GLY A 154 -0.83 2.91 9.79
N THR A 155 -0.51 2.18 10.86
CA THR A 155 0.10 2.77 12.07
C THR A 155 1.43 3.44 11.74
N LEU A 156 2.31 2.74 11.03
CA LEU A 156 3.64 3.27 10.67
C LEU A 156 3.54 4.44 9.70
N LEU A 157 2.67 4.34 8.70
CA LEU A 157 2.46 5.42 7.74
C LEU A 157 1.89 6.69 8.42
N ALA A 158 0.98 6.53 9.39
CA ALA A 158 0.46 7.66 10.17
C ALA A 158 1.55 8.34 11.03
N GLU A 159 2.61 7.61 11.36
CA GLU A 159 3.79 8.11 12.07
C GLU A 159 4.85 8.69 11.13
N GLY A 160 4.61 8.69 9.80
CA GLY A 160 5.56 9.15 8.80
C GLY A 160 6.67 8.15 8.47
N ILE A 161 6.50 6.88 8.85
CA ILE A 161 7.47 5.81 8.60
C ILE A 161 7.00 4.98 7.40
N GLY A 162 7.83 4.88 6.35
CA GLY A 162 7.62 3.98 5.21
C GLY A 162 7.50 4.69 3.87
N ASP A 163 8.20 4.17 2.87
CA ASP A 163 8.35 4.79 1.54
C ASP A 163 7.67 3.98 0.43
N THR A 164 7.49 2.69 0.68
CA THR A 164 6.77 1.78 -0.21
C THR A 164 6.12 0.69 0.61
N ILE A 165 4.97 0.18 0.17
CA ILE A 165 4.20 -0.84 0.88
C ILE A 165 3.96 -2.06 0.01
N ARG A 166 3.78 -3.21 0.65
CA ARG A 166 3.15 -4.39 0.04
C ARG A 166 2.22 -5.05 1.06
N VAL A 167 0.96 -5.22 0.67
CA VAL A 167 -0.01 -6.08 1.35
C VAL A 167 0.26 -7.51 0.92
N SER A 168 0.23 -8.48 1.84
CA SER A 168 0.53 -9.89 1.55
C SER A 168 -0.67 -10.76 1.90
N LEU A 169 -1.55 -11.01 0.92
CA LEU A 169 -2.81 -11.75 1.09
C LEU A 169 -2.68 -13.16 0.51
N THR A 170 -3.45 -14.09 1.07
CA THR A 170 -3.73 -15.39 0.44
C THR A 170 -4.91 -15.24 -0.52
N ASP A 171 -4.70 -14.47 -1.60
CA ASP A 171 -5.71 -14.18 -2.63
C ASP A 171 -5.03 -13.73 -3.94
N ASN A 172 -5.81 -13.31 -4.94
CA ASN A 172 -5.31 -12.72 -6.17
C ASN A 172 -4.47 -11.46 -5.87
N PRO A 173 -3.27 -11.30 -6.46
CA PRO A 173 -2.42 -10.11 -6.27
C PRO A 173 -3.11 -8.78 -6.57
N ILE A 174 -4.15 -8.77 -7.42
CA ILE A 174 -4.97 -7.58 -7.69
C ILE A 174 -5.66 -7.09 -6.40
N GLU A 175 -6.10 -8.00 -5.52
CA GLU A 175 -6.69 -7.63 -4.23
C GLU A 175 -5.64 -7.03 -3.28
N GLU A 176 -4.38 -7.49 -3.32
CA GLU A 176 -3.28 -6.86 -2.56
C GLU A 176 -3.11 -5.39 -2.96
N ILE A 177 -3.19 -5.10 -4.27
CA ILE A 177 -3.06 -3.73 -4.82
C ILE A 177 -4.23 -2.86 -4.35
N LYS A 178 -5.47 -3.36 -4.46
CA LYS A 178 -6.67 -2.64 -4.02
C LYS A 178 -6.57 -2.27 -2.55
N VAL A 179 -6.27 -3.23 -1.69
CA VAL A 179 -6.13 -3.02 -0.24
C VAL A 179 -5.00 -2.04 0.07
N GLY A 180 -3.87 -2.12 -0.64
CA GLY A 180 -2.77 -1.18 -0.48
C GLY A 180 -3.20 0.27 -0.76
N PHE A 181 -3.95 0.50 -1.85
CA PHE A 181 -4.50 1.82 -2.15
C PHE A 181 -5.56 2.27 -1.14
N GLU A 182 -6.40 1.38 -0.63
CA GLU A 182 -7.37 1.72 0.41
C GLU A 182 -6.68 2.17 1.71
N ILE A 183 -5.58 1.52 2.12
CA ILE A 183 -4.79 1.96 3.28
C ILE A 183 -4.23 3.37 3.07
N LEU A 184 -3.66 3.64 1.89
CA LEU A 184 -3.09 4.95 1.56
C LEU A 184 -4.16 6.04 1.46
N LYS A 185 -5.35 5.72 0.93
CA LYS A 185 -6.51 6.62 0.87
C LYS A 185 -7.05 6.94 2.25
N ALA A 186 -7.18 5.95 3.13
CA ALA A 186 -7.68 6.14 4.49
C ALA A 186 -6.81 7.11 5.32
N LEU A 187 -5.52 7.21 4.99
CA LEU A 187 -4.57 8.14 5.61
C LEU A 187 -4.38 9.45 4.82
N ASN A 188 -5.14 9.66 3.73
CA ASN A 188 -4.98 10.78 2.81
C ASN A 188 -3.57 10.93 2.20
N LEU A 189 -2.80 9.84 2.12
CA LEU A 189 -1.45 9.85 1.56
C LEU A 189 -1.44 9.73 0.03
N ARG A 190 -2.48 9.11 -0.55
CA ARG A 190 -2.67 9.01 -2.00
C ARG A 190 -4.15 9.14 -2.35
N LYS A 191 -4.44 9.84 -3.45
CA LYS A 191 -5.80 10.02 -3.98
C LYS A 191 -5.94 9.21 -5.26
N HIS A 192 -6.13 7.90 -5.14
CA HIS A 192 -6.31 7.00 -6.30
C HIS A 192 -7.75 6.50 -6.39
N GLY A 193 -8.42 6.72 -7.52
CA GLY A 193 -9.80 6.30 -7.71
C GLY A 193 -10.80 7.15 -6.90
N ILE A 194 -12.05 6.72 -6.93
CA ILE A 194 -13.15 7.40 -6.25
C ILE A 194 -13.23 6.92 -4.80
N ASN A 195 -13.29 7.86 -3.87
CA ASN A 195 -13.51 7.60 -2.45
C ASN A 195 -14.99 7.80 -2.12
N ILE A 196 -15.70 6.75 -1.71
CA ILE A 196 -17.13 6.85 -1.36
C ILE A 196 -17.25 6.96 0.15
N VAL A 197 -17.90 8.03 0.62
CA VAL A 197 -18.21 8.26 2.03
C VAL A 197 -19.71 8.14 2.21
N ALA A 198 -20.13 7.13 2.96
CA ALA A 198 -21.54 6.93 3.29
C ALA A 198 -21.75 7.01 4.81
N CYS A 199 -22.87 7.60 5.23
CA CYS A 199 -23.21 7.59 6.64
C CYS A 199 -23.58 6.17 7.11
N PRO A 200 -23.34 5.82 8.38
CA PRO A 200 -23.91 4.61 8.97
C PRO A 200 -25.44 4.63 8.89
N THR A 201 -26.06 3.45 8.96
CA THR A 201 -27.51 3.37 9.09
C THR A 201 -27.95 3.81 10.48
N CYS A 202 -29.01 4.62 10.58
CA CYS A 202 -29.60 5.04 11.86
C CYS A 202 -31.13 5.20 11.73
N GLY A 203 -31.83 5.49 12.84
CA GLY A 203 -33.28 5.68 12.85
C GLY A 203 -33.80 6.91 12.09
N ARG A 204 -32.90 7.70 11.47
CA ARG A 204 -33.24 8.88 10.66
C ARG A 204 -33.21 8.62 9.15
N LEU A 205 -32.91 7.39 8.74
CA LEU A 205 -32.87 7.05 7.32
C LEU A 205 -34.25 7.25 6.68
N GLU A 206 -34.27 7.96 5.56
CA GLU A 206 -35.49 8.19 4.78
C GLU A 206 -35.53 7.33 3.50
N VAL A 207 -34.47 6.55 3.24
CA VAL A 207 -34.27 5.71 2.05
C VAL A 207 -33.52 4.42 2.38
N ASP A 208 -33.55 3.45 1.47
CA ASP A 208 -32.65 2.29 1.50
C ASP A 208 -31.23 2.69 1.05
N LEU A 209 -30.47 3.25 1.99
CA LEU A 209 -29.11 3.74 1.74
C LEU A 209 -28.17 2.63 1.28
N ILE A 210 -28.31 1.41 1.83
CA ILE A 210 -27.42 0.29 1.51
C ILE A 210 -27.57 -0.07 0.02
N SER A 211 -28.80 -0.17 -0.47
CA SER A 211 -29.06 -0.45 -1.89
C SER A 211 -28.51 0.64 -2.81
N ILE A 212 -28.64 1.92 -2.42
CA ILE A 212 -28.09 3.05 -3.19
C ILE A 212 -26.57 2.98 -3.25
N VAL A 213 -25.90 2.82 -2.10
CA VAL A 213 -24.43 2.77 -2.02
C VAL A 213 -23.88 1.62 -2.86
N ASN A 214 -24.43 0.40 -2.71
CA ASN A 214 -23.97 -0.77 -3.48
C ASN A 214 -24.12 -0.57 -5.00
N ARG A 215 -25.21 0.09 -5.44
CA ARG A 215 -25.41 0.41 -6.86
C ARG A 215 -24.39 1.43 -7.34
N VAL A 216 -24.13 2.47 -6.55
CA VAL A 216 -23.12 3.48 -6.89
C VAL A 216 -21.74 2.84 -6.95
N GLU A 217 -21.30 2.10 -5.93
CA GLU A 217 -20.00 1.39 -5.93
C GLU A 217 -19.79 0.55 -7.18
N LYS A 218 -20.81 -0.23 -7.59
CA LYS A 218 -20.76 -1.06 -8.79
C LYS A 218 -20.56 -0.25 -10.07
N GLU A 219 -21.31 0.83 -10.24
CA GLU A 219 -21.20 1.70 -11.41
C GLU A 219 -19.89 2.50 -11.42
N LEU A 220 -19.39 2.86 -10.24
CA LEU A 220 -18.18 3.67 -10.10
C LEU A 220 -16.88 2.88 -10.28
N ALA A 221 -16.92 1.55 -10.17
CA ALA A 221 -15.77 0.67 -10.39
C ALA A 221 -15.10 0.83 -11.78
N ARG A 222 -15.81 1.39 -12.77
CA ARG A 222 -15.27 1.66 -14.12
C ARG A 222 -14.39 2.93 -14.20
N PHE A 223 -14.49 3.83 -13.23
CA PHE A 223 -13.77 5.12 -13.22
C PHE A 223 -12.46 5.03 -12.43
N GLN A 224 -11.50 4.27 -12.95
CA GLN A 224 -10.20 4.06 -12.28
C GLN A 224 -9.26 5.26 -12.41
N ASN A 225 -9.49 6.12 -13.40
CA ASN A 225 -8.68 7.30 -13.70
C ASN A 225 -9.27 8.60 -13.10
N LYS A 226 -10.29 8.54 -12.26
CA LYS A 226 -10.86 9.71 -11.57
C LYS A 226 -10.41 9.72 -10.12
N SER A 227 -10.29 10.92 -9.54
CA SER A 227 -9.93 11.09 -8.13
C SER A 227 -10.79 12.19 -7.51
N LEU A 228 -11.73 11.77 -6.68
CA LEU A 228 -12.67 12.63 -5.97
C LEU A 228 -13.35 11.86 -4.82
N THR A 229 -13.89 12.60 -3.87
CA THR A 229 -14.71 12.07 -2.77
C THR A 229 -16.20 12.27 -3.06
N VAL A 230 -16.96 11.17 -3.01
CA VAL A 230 -18.40 11.12 -3.26
C VAL A 230 -19.14 10.80 -1.95
N ALA A 231 -19.94 11.75 -1.46
CA ALA A 231 -20.74 11.57 -0.27
C ALA A 231 -22.15 11.05 -0.57
N ILE A 232 -22.61 10.00 0.13
CA ILE A 232 -23.96 9.45 0.03
C ILE A 232 -24.56 9.36 1.44
N MET A 233 -25.42 10.31 1.78
CA MET A 233 -25.96 10.45 3.12
C MET A 233 -27.44 10.07 3.16
N GLY A 234 -27.84 9.31 4.17
CA GLY A 234 -29.20 8.74 4.24
C GLY A 234 -30.28 9.65 4.82
N CYS A 235 -29.93 10.86 5.28
CA CYS A 235 -30.88 11.87 5.77
C CYS A 235 -30.41 13.29 5.43
N VAL A 236 -31.35 14.22 5.28
CA VAL A 236 -31.05 15.66 5.03
C VAL A 236 -30.62 16.43 6.28
N VAL A 237 -30.72 15.83 7.47
CA VAL A 237 -30.43 16.50 8.75
C VAL A 237 -28.93 16.64 8.98
N ASN A 238 -28.21 15.51 9.07
CA ASN A 238 -26.76 15.51 9.26
C ASN A 238 -26.00 15.40 7.94
N GLY A 239 -26.65 14.88 6.89
CA GLY A 239 -26.02 14.61 5.61
C GLY A 239 -25.28 15.81 4.99
N PRO A 240 -25.86 17.01 4.94
CA PRO A 240 -25.17 18.19 4.41
C PRO A 240 -23.89 18.56 5.18
N GLY A 241 -23.87 18.35 6.49
CA GLY A 241 -22.70 18.61 7.34
C GLY A 241 -21.61 17.56 7.16
N GLU A 242 -22.01 16.28 7.15
CA GLU A 242 -21.11 15.13 6.96
C GLU A 242 -20.50 15.10 5.53
N ALA A 243 -21.21 15.65 4.54
CA ALA A 243 -20.77 15.73 3.15
C ALA A 243 -19.94 17.00 2.81
N ARG A 244 -19.64 17.87 3.80
CA ARG A 244 -19.01 19.17 3.52
C ARG A 244 -17.64 19.05 2.85
N GLU A 245 -16.85 18.07 3.28
CA GLU A 245 -15.50 17.81 2.77
C GLU A 245 -15.51 17.00 1.46
N ALA A 246 -16.69 16.55 1.00
CA ALA A 246 -16.80 15.81 -0.25
C ALA A 246 -16.83 16.75 -1.47
N ASP A 247 -16.23 16.28 -2.55
CA ASP A 247 -16.21 16.99 -3.84
C ASP A 247 -17.62 17.09 -4.42
N ILE A 248 -18.35 15.97 -4.39
CA ILE A 248 -19.75 15.86 -4.80
C ILE A 248 -20.51 14.96 -3.82
N GLY A 249 -21.82 15.10 -3.75
CA GLY A 249 -22.60 14.17 -2.95
C GLY A 249 -24.10 14.40 -2.98
N VAL A 250 -24.79 13.54 -2.24
CA VAL A 250 -26.24 13.59 -2.05
C VAL A 250 -26.59 13.38 -0.59
N ALA A 251 -27.63 14.10 -0.12
CA ALA A 251 -28.30 13.82 1.13
C ALA A 251 -29.75 13.44 0.83
N CYS A 252 -30.07 12.18 1.11
CA CYS A 252 -31.36 11.59 0.82
C CYS A 252 -32.42 12.09 1.79
N GLY A 253 -33.61 12.32 1.27
CA GLY A 253 -34.83 12.51 2.02
C GLY A 253 -35.97 11.71 1.41
N LYS A 254 -37.18 11.84 1.95
CA LYS A 254 -38.34 11.05 1.51
C LYS A 254 -38.59 11.25 0.01
N HIS A 255 -38.35 10.20 -0.78
CA HIS A 255 -38.46 10.16 -2.24
C HIS A 255 -37.65 11.22 -3.01
N SER A 256 -36.65 11.83 -2.37
CA SER A 256 -35.84 12.89 -2.99
C SER A 256 -34.43 12.92 -2.44
N ALA A 257 -33.54 13.65 -3.10
CA ALA A 257 -32.21 13.92 -2.57
C ALA A 257 -31.80 15.36 -2.86
N VAL A 258 -31.15 15.98 -1.90
CA VAL A 258 -30.46 17.25 -2.09
C VAL A 258 -29.07 16.94 -2.64
N MET A 259 -28.65 17.63 -3.68
CA MET A 259 -27.34 17.46 -4.32
C MET A 259 -26.37 18.52 -3.81
N PHE A 260 -25.11 18.12 -3.61
CA PHE A 260 -24.04 18.97 -3.13
C PHE A 260 -22.82 18.90 -4.05
N LYS A 261 -22.15 20.04 -4.23
CA LYS A 261 -20.81 20.13 -4.83
C LYS A 261 -19.94 21.04 -4.00
N LYS A 262 -18.78 20.57 -3.54
CA LYS A 262 -17.83 21.33 -2.70
C LYS A 262 -18.52 22.04 -1.53
N GLY A 263 -19.39 21.31 -0.83
CA GLY A 263 -20.17 21.82 0.30
C GLY A 263 -21.36 22.74 -0.03
N GLN A 264 -21.64 23.04 -1.29
CA GLN A 264 -22.76 23.90 -1.69
C GLN A 264 -23.94 23.09 -2.24
N ILE A 265 -25.17 23.46 -1.85
CA ILE A 265 -26.40 22.86 -2.41
C ILE A 265 -26.55 23.34 -3.85
N VAL A 266 -26.60 22.39 -4.78
CA VAL A 266 -26.77 22.68 -6.22
C VAL A 266 -28.17 22.36 -6.75
N GLY A 267 -29.02 21.71 -5.94
CA GLY A 267 -30.41 21.46 -6.29
C GLY A 267 -31.02 20.27 -5.56
N LYS A 268 -32.21 19.87 -6.02
CA LYS A 268 -32.96 18.72 -5.50
C LYS A 268 -33.42 17.83 -6.65
N ILE A 269 -33.27 16.51 -6.48
CA ILE A 269 -33.64 15.49 -7.45
C ILE A 269 -34.55 14.43 -6.82
N LYS A 270 -35.19 13.61 -7.65
CA LYS A 270 -35.89 12.41 -7.18
C LYS A 270 -34.89 11.33 -6.78
N GLU A 271 -35.29 10.47 -5.84
CA GLU A 271 -34.47 9.33 -5.39
C GLU A 271 -34.02 8.43 -6.57
N SER A 272 -34.89 8.21 -7.56
CA SER A 272 -34.58 7.42 -8.75
C SER A 272 -33.46 8.00 -9.63
N GLN A 273 -33.11 9.27 -9.45
CA GLN A 273 -32.11 9.99 -10.26
C GLN A 273 -30.74 10.09 -9.58
N ILE A 274 -30.60 9.61 -8.34
CA ILE A 274 -29.38 9.75 -7.54
C ILE A 274 -28.17 9.15 -8.27
N VAL A 275 -28.30 7.91 -8.74
CA VAL A 275 -27.21 7.17 -9.39
C VAL A 275 -26.79 7.87 -10.68
N ASP A 276 -27.76 8.23 -11.54
CA ASP A 276 -27.50 8.90 -12.82
C ASP A 276 -26.82 10.26 -12.63
N PHE A 277 -27.26 11.02 -11.61
CA PHE A 277 -26.63 12.29 -11.25
C PHE A 277 -25.16 12.11 -10.88
N LEU A 278 -24.86 11.21 -9.94
CA LEU A 278 -23.49 10.97 -9.47
C LEU A 278 -22.58 10.50 -10.62
N ILE A 279 -23.06 9.57 -11.45
CA ILE A 279 -22.30 9.09 -12.62
C ILE A 279 -21.99 10.24 -13.57
N ARG A 280 -22.99 11.06 -13.92
CA ARG A 280 -22.80 12.21 -14.82
C ARG A 280 -21.78 13.20 -14.28
N GLU A 281 -21.82 13.49 -12.98
CA GLU A 281 -20.85 14.41 -12.37
C GLU A 281 -19.43 13.84 -12.41
N ILE A 282 -19.27 12.54 -12.19
CA ILE A 282 -17.98 11.86 -12.22
C ILE A 282 -17.41 11.76 -13.64
N GLU A 283 -18.25 11.51 -14.64
CA GLU A 283 -17.85 11.52 -16.06
C GLU A 283 -17.25 12.87 -16.47
N ASN A 284 -17.84 13.96 -15.97
CA ASN A 284 -17.39 15.32 -16.22
C ASN A 284 -16.26 15.78 -15.28
N TRP A 285 -15.86 14.96 -14.31
CA TRP A 285 -14.76 15.29 -13.41
C TRP A 285 -13.41 15.17 -14.16
N PRO A 286 -12.41 16.03 -13.90
CA PRO A 286 -11.10 15.87 -14.54
C PRO A 286 -10.47 14.50 -14.27
N ASP A 287 -9.73 13.99 -15.27
CA ASP A 287 -8.91 12.80 -15.06
C ASP A 287 -7.80 13.09 -14.05
N TYR A 288 -7.53 12.11 -13.20
CA TYR A 288 -6.43 12.15 -12.26
C TYR A 288 -5.14 11.75 -12.95
N ASP A 289 -4.16 12.64 -12.90
CA ASP A 289 -2.80 12.41 -13.33
C ASP A 289 -1.88 12.49 -12.12
N SER A 290 -1.25 11.36 -11.78
CA SER A 290 -0.38 11.24 -10.60
C SER A 290 0.95 11.98 -10.72
N GLU A 291 1.31 12.48 -11.90
CA GLU A 291 2.52 13.28 -12.11
C GLU A 291 2.25 14.79 -11.99
N THR A 292 1.00 15.23 -12.14
CA THR A 292 0.62 16.65 -12.14
C THR A 292 -0.35 17.08 -11.04
N ASN A 293 -0.97 16.15 -10.30
CA ASN A 293 -1.94 16.41 -9.21
C ASN A 293 -1.73 15.52 -7.96
#